data_AF-A0A316F752-F1
#
_entry.id   AF-A0A316F752-F1
#
_cell.length_a   1.000
_cell.length_b   1.000
_cell.length_c   1.000
_cell.angle_alpha   90.00
_cell.angle_beta   90.00
_cell.angle_gamma   90.00
#
_symmetry.space_group_name_H-M   'P 1'
#
loop_
_entity.id
_entity.type
_entity.pdbx_description
1 polymer ?
#
loop_
_entity_poly.entity_id
_entity_poly.type
_entity_poly.pdbx_seq_one_letter_code
_entity_poly.pdbx_strand_id
1 'polypeptide(L)'
;MIGVGLSRSSGLLPLNAVRHPPVGQSNGWYVWRGGPAPQDDDFFSPVHVEHAKSHFPELMPYLALPPGIGVILAPGHEDVWHDEAFLEP
;
A
#
# COMPACT_ATOMS: atom_id res chain seq x y z
N MET A 1 6.85 -8.91 -4.83
CA MET A 1 5.50 -9.12 -4.26
C MET A 1 5.07 -7.86 -3.53
N ILE A 2 3.76 -7.58 -3.43
CA ILE A 2 3.19 -6.46 -2.66
C ILE A 2 2.73 -7.00 -1.31
N GLY A 3 3.01 -6.29 -0.21
CA GLY A 3 2.39 -6.55 1.09
C GLY A 3 0.98 -5.98 1.13
N VAL A 4 -0.02 -6.82 1.37
CA VAL A 4 -1.43 -6.39 1.47
C VAL A 4 -1.97 -6.72 2.85
N GLY A 5 -2.43 -5.68 3.53
CA GLY A 5 -3.20 -5.77 4.75
C GLY A 5 -4.59 -6.28 4.43
N LEU A 6 -4.93 -7.46 4.96
CA LEU A 6 -6.25 -8.07 4.78
C LEU A 6 -7.27 -7.38 5.69
N SER A 7 -7.67 -6.17 5.33
CA SER A 7 -8.87 -5.57 5.91
C SER A 7 -10.07 -6.38 5.43
N ARG A 8 -10.86 -6.92 6.38
CA ARG A 8 -11.93 -7.93 6.15
C ARG A 8 -13.06 -7.52 5.20
N SER A 9 -12.99 -6.34 4.58
CA SER A 9 -13.98 -5.88 3.60
C SER A 9 -13.30 -5.06 2.51
N SER A 10 -13.46 -5.51 1.26
CA SER A 10 -12.95 -4.86 0.04
C SER A 10 -13.55 -3.47 -0.21
N GLY A 11 -14.67 -3.12 0.44
CA GLY A 11 -15.32 -1.81 0.37
C GLY A 11 -14.87 -0.80 1.43
N LEU A 12 -13.87 -1.13 2.27
CA LEU A 12 -13.35 -0.16 3.25
C LEU A 12 -12.54 0.94 2.55
N LEU A 13 -12.76 2.16 3.02
CA LEU A 13 -12.10 3.38 2.56
C LEU A 13 -11.48 4.12 3.75
N PRO A 14 -10.41 4.90 3.52
CA PRO A 14 -9.67 5.02 2.26
C PRO A 14 -8.80 3.79 1.96
N LEU A 15 -8.33 3.67 0.72
CA LEU A 15 -7.20 2.81 0.36
C LEU A 15 -5.93 3.55 0.72
N ASN A 16 -5.17 3.00 1.65
CA ASN A 16 -3.88 3.53 2.07
C ASN A 16 -2.77 2.65 1.49
N ALA A 17 -1.71 3.28 1.01
CA ALA A 17 -0.52 2.57 0.55
C ALA A 17 0.74 3.38 0.88
N VAL A 18 1.80 2.68 1.30
CA VAL A 18 3.13 3.27 1.48
C VAL A 18 4.15 2.44 0.73
N ARG A 19 5.19 3.10 0.22
CA ARG A 19 6.28 2.45 -0.49
C ARG A 19 7.60 2.60 0.28
N HIS A 20 8.00 1.52 0.93
CA HIS A 20 9.33 1.38 1.50
C HIS A 20 10.34 0.93 0.43
N PRO A 21 11.65 1.06 0.71
CA PRO A 21 12.68 0.42 -0.09
C PRO A 21 12.40 -1.08 -0.26
N PRO A 22 12.54 -1.63 -1.48
CA PRO A 22 12.33 -3.05 -1.69
C PRO A 22 13.39 -3.87 -0.94
N VAL A 23 12.94 -4.78 -0.07
CA VAL A 23 13.80 -5.73 0.65
C VAL A 23 13.53 -7.15 0.16
N GLY A 24 14.59 -7.86 -0.25
CA GLY A 24 14.49 -9.24 -0.72
C GLY A 24 13.60 -9.38 -1.97
N GLN A 25 12.49 -10.12 -1.83
CA GLN A 25 11.51 -10.36 -2.91
C GLN A 25 10.28 -9.44 -2.84
N SER A 26 10.24 -8.50 -1.89
CA SER A 26 9.20 -7.47 -1.81
C SER A 26 9.47 -6.37 -2.83
N ASN A 27 8.41 -5.77 -3.39
CA ASN A 27 8.53 -4.55 -4.18
C ASN A 27 8.43 -3.28 -3.32
N GLY A 28 8.32 -3.44 -2.00
CA GLY A 28 8.28 -2.34 -1.03
C GLY A 28 6.90 -1.73 -0.80
N TRP A 29 5.87 -2.16 -1.53
CA TRP A 29 4.52 -1.64 -1.33
C TRP A 29 3.79 -2.34 -0.20
N TYR A 30 3.24 -1.56 0.71
CA TYR A 30 2.36 -1.99 1.80
C TYR A 30 1.02 -1.29 1.62
N VAL A 31 -0.04 -2.07 1.47
CA VAL A 31 -1.36 -1.57 1.05
C VAL A 31 -2.43 -2.06 2.01
N TRP A 32 -3.29 -1.20 2.52
CA TRP A 32 -4.39 -1.58 3.40
C TRP A 32 -5.61 -0.67 3.17
N ARG A 33 -6.78 -1.11 3.64
CA ARG A 33 -8.03 -0.34 3.54
C ARG A 33 -8.57 0.00 4.92
N GLY A 34 -9.14 1.19 5.07
CA GLY A 34 -9.85 1.61 6.29
C GLY A 34 -8.98 2.44 7.23
N GLY A 35 -8.99 2.07 8.51
CA GLY A 35 -8.44 2.83 9.63
C GLY A 35 -6.92 3.08 9.60
N PRO A 36 -6.34 3.47 10.75
CA PRO A 36 -4.93 3.87 10.84
C PRO A 36 -3.99 2.74 10.39
N ALA A 37 -2.76 3.13 10.05
CA ALA A 37 -1.73 2.17 9.67
C ALA A 37 -1.60 1.06 10.73
N PRO A 38 -1.65 -0.22 10.33
CA PRO A 38 -1.47 -1.34 11.24
C PRO A 38 -0.05 -1.28 11.83
N GLN A 39 0.07 -1.47 13.15
CA GLN A 39 1.35 -1.53 13.84
C GLN A 39 1.91 -2.96 13.96
N ASP A 40 1.11 -3.97 13.59
CA ASP A 40 1.49 -5.37 13.63
C ASP A 40 2.22 -5.79 12.34
N ASP A 41 3.42 -6.35 12.49
CA ASP A 41 4.21 -6.91 11.38
C ASP A 41 3.47 -8.04 10.63
N ASP A 42 2.65 -8.82 11.35
CA ASP A 42 1.86 -9.93 10.79
C ASP A 42 0.57 -9.48 10.08
N PHE A 43 0.29 -8.17 10.01
CA PHE A 43 -0.94 -7.67 9.37
C PHE A 43 -0.93 -7.83 7.85
N PHE A 44 0.26 -7.80 7.24
CA PHE A 44 0.42 -7.83 5.79
C PHE A 44 0.68 -9.25 5.28
N SER A 45 -0.12 -9.67 4.31
CA SER A 45 0.09 -10.91 3.57
C SER A 45 0.72 -10.60 2.19
N PRO A 46 1.78 -11.32 1.78
CA PRO A 46 2.39 -11.10 0.47
C PRO A 46 1.44 -11.57 -0.65
N VAL A 47 1.18 -10.69 -1.60
CA VAL A 47 0.43 -11.01 -2.82
C VAL A 47 1.24 -10.70 -4.07
N HIS A 48 0.98 -11.47 -5.12
CA HIS A 48 1.47 -11.14 -6.45
C HIS A 48 0.79 -9.88 -6.99
N VAL A 49 1.55 -9.06 -7.73
CA VAL A 49 1.06 -7.82 -8.34
C VAL A 49 -0.16 -8.06 -9.24
N GLU A 50 -0.23 -9.23 -9.87
CA GLU A 50 -1.37 -9.62 -10.70
C GLU A 50 -2.67 -9.73 -9.89
N HIS A 51 -2.61 -10.26 -8.66
CA HIS A 51 -3.76 -10.26 -7.76
C HIS A 51 -4.05 -8.85 -7.22
N ALA A 52 -3.02 -8.04 -6.98
CA ALA A 52 -3.22 -6.65 -6.54
C ALA A 52 -4.00 -5.82 -7.57
N LYS A 53 -3.87 -6.07 -8.88
CA LYS A 53 -4.71 -5.46 -9.92
C LYS A 53 -6.20 -5.73 -9.72
N SER A 54 -6.55 -6.92 -9.24
CA SER A 54 -7.94 -7.32 -8.99
C SER A 54 -8.48 -6.71 -7.70
N HIS A 55 -7.65 -6.61 -6.65
CA HIS A 55 -8.07 -6.08 -5.34
C HIS A 55 -8.00 -4.54 -5.22
N PHE A 56 -7.02 -3.91 -5.89
CA PHE A 56 -6.68 -2.50 -5.78
C PHE A 56 -6.34 -1.90 -7.15
N PRO A 57 -7.28 -1.88 -8.10
CA PRO A 57 -7.03 -1.30 -9.43
C PRO A 57 -6.63 0.19 -9.34
N GLU A 58 -7.13 0.89 -8.31
CA GLU A 58 -6.85 2.30 -8.00
C GLU A 58 -5.36 2.57 -7.73
N LEU A 59 -4.62 1.58 -7.21
CA LEU A 59 -3.20 1.73 -6.89
C LEU A 59 -2.28 1.58 -8.11
N MET A 60 -2.77 1.00 -9.21
CA MET A 60 -1.96 0.71 -10.40
C MET A 60 -1.19 1.91 -10.97
N PRO A 61 -1.76 3.12 -11.11
CA PRO A 61 -1.00 4.28 -11.58
C PRO A 61 0.16 4.67 -10.64
N TYR A 62 0.09 4.30 -9.35
CA TYR A 62 1.07 4.66 -8.34
C TYR A 62 2.22 3.66 -8.21
N LEU A 63 2.06 2.42 -8.68
CA LEU A 63 3.07 1.36 -8.47
C LEU A 63 4.46 1.66 -9.05
N ALA A 64 4.57 2.62 -9.98
CA ALA A 64 5.83 3.06 -10.56
C ALA A 64 6.56 4.15 -9.74
N LEU A 65 5.91 4.77 -8.74
CA LEU A 65 6.49 5.86 -7.94
C LEU A 65 7.64 5.40 -7.06
N PRO A 66 8.70 6.20 -6.83
CA PRO A 66 9.86 5.77 -6.05
C PRO A 66 9.52 5.42 -4.59
N PRO A 67 10.39 4.69 -3.87
CA PRO A 67 10.30 4.55 -2.42
C PRO A 67 10.23 5.92 -1.72
N GLY A 68 9.67 5.96 -0.52
CA GLY A 68 9.45 7.21 0.21
C GLY A 68 8.06 7.80 -0.01
N ILE A 69 7.15 7.09 -0.69
CA ILE A 69 5.85 7.64 -1.10
C ILE A 69 4.72 7.04 -0.28
N GLY A 70 3.85 7.91 0.24
CA GLY A 70 2.54 7.58 0.80
C GLY A 70 1.42 7.98 -0.16
N VAL A 71 0.36 7.16 -0.20
CA VAL A 71 -0.81 7.33 -1.05
C VAL A 71 -2.07 7.03 -0.24
N ILE A 72 -3.05 7.93 -0.27
CA ILE A 72 -4.41 7.74 0.26
C ILE A 72 -5.40 7.99 -0.86
N LEU A 73 -6.19 6.99 -1.21
CA LEU A 73 -7.24 7.07 -2.22
C LEU A 73 -8.62 6.84 -1.60
N ALA A 74 -9.52 7.78 -1.83
CA ALA A 74 -10.93 7.69 -1.49
C ALA A 74 -11.79 8.36 -2.59
N PRO A 75 -13.11 8.14 -2.63
CA PRO A 75 -13.99 8.79 -3.59
C PRO A 75 -13.88 10.32 -3.50
N GLY A 76 -13.33 10.95 -4.55
CA GLY A 76 -13.11 12.39 -4.60
C GLY A 76 -11.96 12.90 -3.73
N HIS A 77 -11.12 12.02 -3.19
CA HIS A 77 -9.95 12.38 -2.38
C HIS A 77 -8.74 11.55 -2.80
N GLU A 78 -7.68 12.25 -3.17
CA GLU A 78 -6.40 11.66 -3.54
C GLU A 78 -5.32 12.48 -2.83
N ASP A 79 -4.57 11.80 -1.97
CA ASP A 79 -3.42 12.40 -1.29
C ASP A 79 -2.19 11.54 -1.60
N VAL A 80 -1.15 12.20 -2.12
CA VAL A 80 0.12 11.57 -2.47
C VAL A 80 1.22 12.46 -1.94
N TRP A 81 2.03 11.93 -1.04
CA TRP A 81 3.09 12.67 -0.41
C TRP A 81 4.37 11.85 -0.34
N HIS A 82 5.49 12.56 -0.20
CA HIS A 82 6.78 11.95 0.07
C HIS A 82 7.12 12.11 1.55
N ASP A 83 7.54 11.03 2.19
CA ASP A 83 7.99 11.01 3.57
C ASP A 83 9.30 10.22 3.67
N GLU A 84 10.34 10.88 4.19
CA GLU A 84 11.65 10.25 4.41
C GLU A 84 11.57 9.14 5.46
N ALA A 85 10.59 9.17 6.37
CA ALA A 85 10.35 8.11 7.34
C ALA A 85 10.06 6.75 6.67
N PHE A 86 9.57 6.74 5.43
CA PHE A 86 9.36 5.49 4.69
C PHE A 86 10.65 4.96 4.03
N LEU A 87 11.73 5.74 4.00
CA LEU A 87 13.03 5.32 3.48
C LEU A 87 13.88 4.63 4.54
N GLU A 88 13.49 4.75 5.81
CA GLU A 88 14.17 4.11 6.93
C GLU A 88 13.80 2.60 6.97
N PRO A 89 14.79 1.70 7.10
CA PRO A 89 14.58 0.24 7.14
C PRO A 89 14.06 -0.27 8.48
#